data_AF-A0A957C507-F1
#
_entry.id   AF-A0A957C507-F1
#
_cell.length_a   1.000
_cell.length_b   1.000
_cell.length_c   1.000
_cell.angle_alpha   90.00
_cell.angle_beta   90.00
_cell.angle_gamma   90.00
#
_symmetry.space_group_name_H-M   'P 1'
#
loop_
_entity.id
_entity.type
_entity.pdbx_description
1 polymer ?
#
loop_
_entity_poly.entity_id
_entity_poly.type
_entity_poly.pdbx_seq_one_letter_code
_entity_poly.pdbx_strand_id
1 'polypeptide(L)'
;VEDENLITVERAGELRLSEQVNRLLPIWPVGDQEMVTFGAQIRAALAQSPRTMILDEVRADEPESIAPLLEGDSGIRQIWSFRGEVDLKRLRSALGMLARRADPSQAEKMAQELVQRLPFVISVKRSRGGLQLRAIAEWQNAIGDQTNFVPLWEAQDGQIQRTGKKPSHTLNLPEDFWSA
;
A
#
# COMPACT_ATOMS: atom_id res chain seq x y z
N VAL A 1 -21.82 -3.05 5.08
CA VAL A 1 -20.62 -3.87 4.87
C VAL A 1 -20.16 -4.22 6.27
N GLU A 2 -20.38 -5.45 6.71
CA GLU A 2 -19.84 -5.90 8.00
C GLU A 2 -18.31 -5.77 7.91
N ASP A 3 -17.70 -5.06 8.84
CA ASP A 3 -16.24 -4.88 8.95
C ASP A 3 -15.63 -6.23 9.34
N GLU A 4 -15.56 -7.16 8.39
CA GLU A 4 -14.98 -8.48 8.61
C GLU A 4 -13.50 -8.33 8.98
N ASN A 5 -13.20 -8.44 10.28
CA ASN A 5 -11.86 -8.44 10.88
C ASN A 5 -10.86 -7.46 10.21
N LEU A 6 -11.23 -6.18 10.17
CA LEU A 6 -10.36 -5.08 9.75
C LEU A 6 -9.47 -4.66 10.92
N ILE A 7 -8.16 -4.66 10.70
CA ILE A 7 -7.18 -4.14 11.65
C ILE A 7 -6.39 -3.00 11.01
N THR A 8 -6.13 -1.96 11.78
CA THR A 8 -5.28 -0.85 11.36
C THR A 8 -4.02 -0.78 12.21
N VAL A 9 -2.91 -0.48 11.55
CA VAL A 9 -1.64 -0.18 12.21
C VAL A 9 -1.26 1.25 11.83
N GLU A 10 -1.31 2.15 12.81
CA GLU A 10 -1.17 3.59 12.59
C GLU A 10 0.01 4.13 13.38
N ARG A 11 0.68 5.15 12.86
CA ARG A 11 1.78 5.82 13.57
C ARG A 11 1.24 6.75 14.66
N ALA A 12 0.13 7.42 14.39
CA ALA A 12 -0.39 8.49 15.24
C ALA A 12 -1.91 8.41 15.52
N GLY A 13 -2.63 7.42 14.97
CA GLY A 13 -4.07 7.26 15.23
C GLY A 13 -4.95 8.28 14.49
N GLU A 14 -4.49 8.82 13.35
CA GLU A 14 -5.14 9.92 12.64
C GLU A 14 -6.29 9.47 11.72
N LEU A 15 -6.44 8.16 11.46
CA LEU A 15 -7.52 7.69 10.59
C LEU A 15 -8.90 7.96 11.25
N ARG A 16 -9.90 8.29 10.44
CA ARG A 16 -11.28 8.45 10.90
C ARG A 16 -12.05 7.18 10.56
N LEU A 17 -12.05 6.24 11.49
CA LEU A 17 -12.62 4.90 11.32
C LEU A 17 -13.81 4.71 12.28
N SER A 18 -14.62 3.68 12.02
CA SER A 18 -15.67 3.29 12.96
C SER A 18 -15.03 2.80 14.27
N GLU A 19 -15.75 2.92 15.39
CA GLU A 19 -15.27 2.46 16.71
C GLU A 19 -15.04 0.94 16.79
N GLN A 20 -15.57 0.19 15.81
CA GLN A 20 -15.49 -1.27 15.74
C GLN A 20 -14.17 -1.75 15.14
N VAL A 21 -13.40 -0.87 14.49
CA VAL A 21 -12.11 -1.22 13.90
C VAL A 21 -11.05 -1.37 14.99
N ASN A 22 -10.33 -2.49 14.97
CA ASN A 22 -9.20 -2.68 15.88
C ASN A 22 -8.01 -1.83 15.42
N ARG A 23 -7.48 -0.99 16.32
CA ARG A 23 -6.42 -0.01 16.02
C ARG A 23 -5.20 -0.31 16.88
N LEU A 24 -4.07 -0.53 16.22
CA LEU A 24 -2.80 -0.80 16.86
C LEU A 24 -1.84 0.37 16.64
N LEU A 25 -1.32 0.91 17.72
CA LEU A 25 -0.43 2.08 17.74
C LEU A 25 0.92 1.71 18.37
N PRO A 26 2.06 2.18 17.82
CA PRO A 26 3.34 2.10 18.52
C PRO A 26 3.26 2.70 19.92
N ILE A 27 3.94 2.06 20.87
CA ILE A 27 4.08 2.56 22.24
C ILE A 27 5.50 3.09 22.38
N TRP A 28 5.63 4.40 22.57
CA TRP A 28 6.89 5.02 22.89
C TRP A 28 7.21 4.80 24.37
N PRO A 29 8.44 4.40 24.73
CA PRO A 29 8.79 4.10 26.10
C PRO A 29 8.69 5.37 26.94
N VAL A 30 7.87 5.34 27.99
CA VAL A 30 7.78 6.37 29.03
C VAL A 30 7.95 5.68 30.39
N GLY A 31 9.01 6.02 31.12
CA GLY A 31 9.37 5.33 32.37
C GLY A 31 9.77 3.88 32.11
N ASP A 32 9.14 2.93 32.79
CA ASP A 32 9.41 1.49 32.69
C ASP A 32 8.59 0.79 31.59
N GLN A 33 7.84 1.53 30.76
CA GLN A 33 7.06 0.94 29.68
C GLN A 33 7.97 0.41 28.57
N GLU A 34 7.76 -0.85 28.19
CA GLU A 34 8.45 -1.46 27.06
C GLU A 34 8.02 -0.79 25.74
N MET A 35 8.99 -0.52 24.88
CA MET A 35 8.75 0.03 23.55
C MET A 35 8.03 -0.99 22.66
N VAL A 36 6.93 -0.59 22.02
CA VAL A 36 6.29 -1.36 20.96
C VAL A 36 6.45 -0.61 19.64
N THR A 37 7.21 -1.17 18.71
CA THR A 37 7.50 -0.54 17.43
C THR A 37 6.35 -0.73 16.43
N PHE A 38 6.38 0.03 15.33
CA PHE A 38 5.42 -0.15 14.23
C PHE A 38 5.49 -1.57 13.62
N GLY A 39 6.70 -2.09 13.41
CA GLY A 39 6.89 -3.47 12.94
C GLY A 39 6.40 -4.53 13.94
N ALA A 40 6.49 -4.26 15.25
CA ALA A 40 5.91 -5.13 16.26
C ALA A 40 4.37 -5.13 16.19
N GLN A 41 3.75 -3.96 15.96
CA GLN A 41 2.30 -3.87 15.77
C GLN A 41 1.83 -4.55 14.49
N ILE A 42 2.61 -4.52 13.40
CA ILE A 42 2.33 -5.30 12.18
C ILE A 42 2.27 -6.80 12.50
N ARG A 43 3.24 -7.33 13.24
CA ARG A 43 3.24 -8.74 13.66
C ARG A 43 2.06 -9.06 14.59
N ALA A 44 1.75 -8.17 15.53
CA ALA A 44 0.59 -8.33 16.42
C ALA A 44 -0.75 -8.30 15.66
N ALA A 45 -0.86 -7.48 14.61
CA ALA A 45 -2.01 -7.48 13.72
C ALA A 45 -2.12 -8.81 12.95
N LEU A 46 -1.02 -9.27 12.34
CA LEU A 46 -1.00 -10.53 11.58
C LEU A 46 -1.38 -11.75 12.43
N ALA A 47 -0.96 -11.77 13.70
CA ALA A 47 -1.30 -12.83 14.65
C ALA A 47 -2.82 -12.95 14.93
N GLN A 48 -3.60 -11.92 14.60
CA GLN A 48 -5.06 -11.90 14.74
C GLN A 48 -5.78 -12.35 13.46
N SER A 49 -5.04 -12.79 12.44
CA SER A 49 -5.57 -13.26 11.15
C SER A 49 -6.62 -12.32 10.51
N PRO A 50 -6.28 -11.03 10.31
CA PRO A 50 -7.18 -10.06 9.73
C PRO A 50 -7.53 -10.42 8.29
N ARG A 51 -8.78 -10.13 7.87
CA ARG A 51 -9.12 -10.21 6.44
C ARG A 51 -8.62 -9.00 5.68
N THR A 52 -8.44 -7.87 6.36
CA THR A 52 -7.96 -6.62 5.76
C THR A 52 -7.08 -5.87 6.75
N MET A 53 -5.97 -5.33 6.25
CA MET A 53 -5.06 -4.49 7.02
C MET A 53 -4.86 -3.14 6.34
N ILE A 54 -4.97 -2.07 7.13
CA ILE A 54 -4.62 -0.71 6.70
C ILE A 54 -3.39 -0.25 7.47
N LEU A 55 -2.39 0.22 6.73
CA LEU A 55 -1.17 0.81 7.27
C LEU A 55 -1.14 2.29 6.93
N ASP A 56 -1.12 3.15 7.94
CA ASP A 56 -1.19 4.61 7.74
C ASP A 56 0.09 5.18 7.14
N GLU A 57 1.29 4.88 7.64
CA GLU A 57 2.52 5.44 7.06
C GLU A 57 3.66 4.42 7.08
N VAL A 58 3.79 3.71 5.97
CA VAL A 58 4.97 2.90 5.67
C VAL A 58 6.10 3.84 5.26
N ARG A 59 7.26 3.68 5.90
CA ARG A 59 8.42 4.55 5.69
C ARG A 59 9.59 3.78 5.09
N ALA A 60 10.40 4.48 4.28
CA ALA A 60 11.53 3.88 3.57
C ALA A 60 12.76 3.58 4.45
N ASP A 61 12.78 4.13 5.66
CA ASP A 61 13.84 3.97 6.66
C ASP A 61 13.62 2.80 7.62
N GLU A 62 12.42 2.19 7.64
CA GLU A 62 12.09 1.00 8.44
C GLU A 62 11.66 -0.20 7.54
N PRO A 63 12.49 -0.61 6.56
CA PRO A 63 12.10 -1.62 5.58
C PRO A 63 11.75 -2.99 6.18
N GLU A 64 12.39 -3.39 7.27
CA GLU A 64 12.13 -4.65 7.96
C GLU A 64 10.72 -4.71 8.58
N SER A 65 10.05 -3.56 8.76
CA SER A 65 8.70 -3.53 9.31
C SER A 65 7.67 -4.18 8.38
N ILE A 66 7.91 -4.17 7.06
CA ILE A 66 6.98 -4.72 6.07
C ILE A 66 7.29 -6.16 5.64
N ALA A 67 8.44 -6.73 6.03
CA ALA A 67 8.80 -8.10 5.65
C ALA A 67 7.68 -9.12 5.98
N PRO A 68 7.06 -9.11 7.18
CA PRO A 68 5.98 -10.04 7.52
C PRO A 68 4.73 -9.91 6.64
N LEU A 69 4.53 -8.75 5.99
CA LEU A 69 3.40 -8.49 5.10
C LEU A 69 3.62 -9.00 3.69
N LEU A 70 4.88 -9.22 3.31
CA LEU A 70 5.30 -9.74 2.02
C LEU A 70 5.61 -11.24 2.08
N GLU A 71 5.88 -11.76 3.28
CA GLU A 71 6.13 -13.18 3.52
C GLU A 71 4.83 -14.02 3.49
N GLY A 72 4.98 -15.29 3.08
CA GLY A 72 3.92 -16.30 3.11
C GLY A 72 2.87 -16.16 2.00
N ASP A 73 1.72 -16.80 2.20
CA ASP A 73 0.53 -16.65 1.36
C ASP A 73 -0.62 -16.27 2.31
N SER A 74 -0.75 -14.98 2.60
CA SER A 74 -1.60 -14.54 3.73
C SER A 74 -3.06 -14.27 3.33
N GLY A 75 -3.40 -14.17 2.03
CA GLY A 75 -4.76 -13.84 1.58
C GLY A 75 -5.33 -12.52 2.11
N ILE A 76 -4.53 -11.74 2.86
CA ILE A 76 -4.93 -10.50 3.53
C ILE A 76 -4.99 -9.40 2.48
N ARG A 77 -6.11 -8.68 2.44
CA ARG A 77 -6.20 -7.45 1.65
C ARG A 77 -5.44 -6.33 2.35
N GLN A 78 -4.56 -5.65 1.63
CA GLN A 78 -3.67 -4.64 2.21
C GLN A 78 -3.90 -3.27 1.57
N ILE A 79 -3.92 -2.23 2.41
CA ILE A 79 -3.94 -0.83 1.97
C ILE A 79 -2.83 -0.11 2.71
N TRP A 80 -1.86 0.42 1.97
CA TRP A 80 -0.73 1.14 2.56
C TRP A 80 -0.76 2.58 2.10
N SER A 81 -0.44 3.49 3.01
CA SER A 81 0.01 4.83 2.64
C SER A 81 1.54 4.91 2.77
N PHE A 82 2.17 5.53 1.77
CA PHE A 82 3.61 5.66 1.64
C PHE A 82 3.94 7.08 1.18
N ARG A 83 4.89 7.73 1.87
CA ARG A 83 5.34 9.07 1.50
C ARG A 83 6.51 8.97 0.52
N GLY A 84 6.32 9.47 -0.69
CA GLY A 84 7.36 9.46 -1.72
C GLY A 84 7.10 10.44 -2.86
N GLU A 85 7.92 10.30 -3.91
CA GLU A 85 7.75 11.05 -5.15
C GLU A 85 6.48 10.64 -5.88
N VAL A 86 5.85 11.61 -6.53
CA VAL A 86 4.59 11.41 -7.27
C VAL A 86 4.84 10.94 -8.70
N ASP A 87 6.08 11.06 -9.17
CA ASP A 87 6.51 10.43 -10.42
C ASP A 87 6.45 8.91 -10.29
N LEU A 88 5.70 8.28 -11.18
CA LEU A 88 5.37 6.86 -11.10
C LEU A 88 6.60 5.95 -11.26
N LYS A 89 7.60 6.35 -12.07
CA LYS A 89 8.83 5.58 -12.24
C LYS A 89 9.68 5.64 -10.98
N ARG A 90 9.79 6.81 -10.36
CA ARG A 90 10.49 7.00 -9.08
C ARG A 90 9.79 6.27 -7.95
N LEU A 91 8.45 6.33 -7.89
CA LEU A 91 7.65 5.60 -6.91
C LEU A 91 7.89 4.08 -7.03
N ARG A 92 7.88 3.53 -8.25
CA ARG A 92 8.24 2.13 -8.50
C ARG A 92 9.62 1.77 -7.98
N SER A 93 10.61 2.59 -8.29
CA SER A 93 11.97 2.34 -7.82
C SER A 93 12.04 2.37 -6.29
N ALA A 94 11.39 3.35 -5.65
CA ALA A 94 11.38 3.48 -4.19
C ALA A 94 10.69 2.30 -3.49
N LEU A 95 9.50 1.91 -3.95
CA LEU A 95 8.74 0.78 -3.42
C LEU A 95 9.48 -0.55 -3.65
N GLY A 96 10.04 -0.77 -4.83
CA GLY A 96 10.86 -1.95 -5.10
C GLY A 96 12.10 -2.01 -4.21
N MET A 97 12.78 -0.88 -3.97
CA MET A 97 13.92 -0.84 -3.05
C MET A 97 13.53 -1.04 -1.59
N LEU A 98 12.38 -0.52 -1.17
CA LEU A 98 11.82 -0.76 0.15
C LEU A 98 11.61 -2.27 0.38
N ALA A 99 10.94 -2.95 -0.55
CA ALA A 99 10.71 -4.39 -0.46
C ALA A 99 12.01 -5.21 -0.48
N ARG A 100 12.96 -4.89 -1.38
CA ARG A 100 14.28 -5.57 -1.42
C ARG A 100 15.04 -5.46 -0.10
N ARG A 101 14.90 -4.34 0.60
CA ARG A 101 15.57 -4.09 1.89
C ARG A 101 14.83 -4.72 3.07
N ALA A 102 13.57 -5.13 2.91
CA ALA A 102 12.78 -5.76 3.96
C ALA A 102 13.38 -7.12 4.36
N ASP A 103 13.82 -7.89 3.36
CA ASP A 103 14.64 -9.10 3.53
C ASP A 103 15.68 -9.20 2.40
N PRO A 104 16.94 -8.77 2.63
CA PRO A 104 18.00 -8.83 1.62
C PRO A 104 18.32 -10.25 1.13
N SER A 105 18.02 -11.30 1.91
CA SER A 105 18.27 -12.68 1.51
C SER A 105 17.31 -13.18 0.41
N GLN A 106 16.16 -12.52 0.28
CA GLN A 106 15.10 -12.83 -0.68
C GLN A 106 14.68 -11.58 -1.49
N ALA A 107 15.62 -10.68 -1.76
CA ALA A 107 15.34 -9.33 -2.27
C ALA A 107 14.38 -9.28 -3.49
N GLU A 108 14.64 -10.04 -4.55
CA GLU A 108 13.78 -10.03 -5.74
C GLU A 108 12.41 -10.67 -5.49
N LYS A 109 12.35 -11.70 -4.64
CA LYS A 109 11.08 -12.30 -4.23
C LYS A 109 10.24 -11.28 -3.46
N MET A 110 10.85 -10.52 -2.53
CA MET A 110 10.13 -9.46 -1.79
C MET A 110 9.59 -8.38 -2.74
N ALA A 111 10.35 -7.98 -3.75
CA ALA A 111 9.89 -7.03 -4.76
C ALA A 111 8.71 -7.58 -5.58
N GLN A 112 8.72 -8.87 -5.92
CA GLN A 112 7.61 -9.54 -6.61
C GLN A 112 6.37 -9.64 -5.73
N GLU A 113 6.52 -10.03 -4.47
CA GLU A 113 5.42 -10.12 -3.49
C GLU A 113 4.74 -8.76 -3.27
N LEU A 114 5.52 -7.67 -3.22
CA LEU A 114 4.96 -6.33 -3.12
C LEU A 114 3.99 -6.02 -4.27
N VAL A 115 4.39 -6.35 -5.51
CA VAL A 115 3.59 -6.13 -6.71
C VAL A 115 2.30 -6.95 -6.67
N GLN A 116 2.40 -8.21 -6.24
CA GLN A 116 1.24 -9.12 -6.16
C GLN A 116 0.25 -8.70 -5.06
N ARG A 117 0.77 -8.23 -3.91
CA ARG A 117 -0.04 -7.89 -2.73
C ARG A 117 -0.64 -6.49 -2.78
N LEU A 118 0.01 -5.57 -3.51
CA LEU A 118 -0.44 -4.19 -3.69
C LEU A 118 -0.58 -3.87 -5.18
N PRO A 119 -1.49 -4.56 -5.91
CA PRO A 119 -1.57 -4.49 -7.38
C PRO A 119 -1.94 -3.10 -7.89
N PHE A 120 -2.58 -2.27 -7.06
CA PHE A 120 -3.01 -0.92 -7.42
C PHE A 120 -2.29 0.13 -6.58
N VAL A 121 -2.01 1.26 -7.21
CA VAL A 121 -1.37 2.41 -6.58
C VAL A 121 -2.11 3.67 -6.94
N ILE A 122 -2.44 4.45 -5.90
CA ILE A 122 -3.11 5.74 -6.00
C ILE A 122 -2.10 6.82 -5.63
N SER A 123 -1.82 7.72 -6.55
CA SER A 123 -0.88 8.82 -6.33
C SER A 123 -1.64 10.11 -6.06
N VAL A 124 -1.39 10.70 -4.89
CA VAL A 124 -1.97 11.98 -4.46
C VAL A 124 -0.85 12.97 -4.18
N LYS A 125 -1.06 14.23 -4.58
CA LYS A 125 -0.11 15.32 -4.36
C LYS A 125 -0.81 16.53 -3.77
N ARG A 126 -0.18 17.20 -2.81
CA ARG A 126 -0.62 18.55 -2.43
C ARG A 126 -0.18 19.56 -3.48
N SER A 127 -1.13 20.29 -4.06
CA SER A 127 -0.89 21.33 -5.05
C SER A 127 -1.99 22.39 -4.95
N ARG A 128 -1.65 23.67 -5.13
CA ARG A 128 -2.58 24.81 -5.04
C ARG A 128 -3.44 24.80 -3.77
N GLY A 129 -2.84 24.47 -2.62
CA GLY A 129 -3.51 24.47 -1.31
C GLY A 129 -4.33 23.22 -0.97
N GLY A 130 -4.57 22.31 -1.92
CA GLY A 130 -5.39 21.11 -1.72
C GLY A 130 -4.66 19.81 -2.06
N LEU A 131 -5.22 18.68 -1.63
CA LEU A 131 -4.84 17.35 -2.13
C LEU A 131 -5.47 17.13 -3.50
N GLN A 132 -4.67 16.69 -4.47
CA GLN A 132 -5.09 16.40 -5.83
C GLN A 132 -4.72 14.96 -6.17
N LEU A 133 -5.69 14.21 -6.69
CA LEU A 133 -5.45 12.92 -7.30
C LEU A 133 -4.63 13.12 -8.58
N ARG A 134 -3.52 12.40 -8.71
CA ARG A 134 -2.57 12.52 -9.83
C ARG A 134 -2.64 11.33 -10.76
N ALA A 135 -2.77 10.14 -10.22
CA ALA A 135 -2.92 8.94 -11.00
C ALA A 135 -3.59 7.83 -10.18
N ILE A 136 -4.29 6.93 -10.87
CA ILE A 136 -4.66 5.61 -10.40
C ILE A 136 -4.05 4.65 -11.40
N ALA A 137 -3.24 3.71 -10.90
CA ALA A 137 -2.47 2.83 -11.75
C ALA A 137 -2.41 1.42 -11.17
N GLU A 138 -2.00 0.49 -12.01
CA GLU A 138 -1.84 -0.91 -11.67
C GLU A 138 -0.45 -1.41 -12.05
N TRP A 139 0.11 -2.29 -11.24
CA TRP A 139 1.22 -3.12 -11.65
C TRP A 139 0.75 -4.20 -12.62
N GLN A 140 1.27 -4.17 -13.85
CA GLN A 140 1.00 -5.18 -14.85
C GLN A 140 2.30 -5.86 -15.27
N ASN A 141 2.29 -7.18 -15.39
CA ASN A 141 3.44 -7.92 -15.90
C ASN A 141 3.68 -7.53 -17.36
N ALA A 142 4.87 -7.04 -17.70
CA ALA A 142 5.27 -6.89 -19.09
C ALA A 142 5.83 -8.19 -19.64
N ILE A 143 5.92 -8.27 -20.96
CA ILE A 143 6.66 -9.34 -21.64
C ILE A 143 8.15 -9.17 -21.27
N GLY A 144 8.74 -10.15 -20.58
CA GLY A 144 10.17 -10.18 -20.22
C GLY A 144 10.51 -9.78 -18.77
N ASP A 145 9.75 -10.28 -17.79
CA ASP A 145 9.99 -10.15 -16.33
C ASP A 145 10.02 -8.72 -15.74
N GLN A 146 9.67 -7.70 -16.53
CA GLN A 146 9.56 -6.34 -16.01
C GLN A 146 8.13 -6.02 -15.63
N THR A 147 7.88 -5.69 -14.37
CA THR A 147 6.58 -5.13 -13.97
C THR A 147 6.47 -3.69 -14.47
N ASN A 148 5.49 -3.45 -15.31
CA ASN A 148 5.13 -2.12 -15.79
C ASN A 148 4.08 -1.49 -14.88
N PHE A 149 4.22 -0.18 -14.71
CA PHE A 149 3.24 0.61 -13.99
C PHE A 149 2.32 1.26 -15.01
N VAL A 150 1.06 0.81 -15.04
CA VAL A 150 0.10 1.14 -16.06
C VAL A 150 -0.93 2.12 -15.50
N PRO A 151 -0.84 3.43 -15.82
CA PRO A 151 -1.84 4.39 -15.38
C PRO A 151 -3.18 4.10 -16.07
N LEU A 152 -4.21 3.87 -15.27
CA LEU A 152 -5.60 3.68 -15.69
C LEU A 152 -6.33 5.03 -15.73
N TRP A 153 -5.98 5.90 -14.79
CA TRP A 153 -6.30 7.33 -14.80
C TRP A 153 -5.06 8.16 -14.53
N GLU A 154 -4.98 9.32 -15.16
CA GLU A 154 -3.87 10.26 -14.99
C GLU A 154 -4.36 11.70 -15.10
N ALA A 155 -3.75 12.59 -14.32
CA ALA A 155 -4.09 14.00 -14.33
C ALA A 155 -3.53 14.70 -15.57
N GLN A 156 -4.42 15.21 -16.41
CA GLN A 156 -4.13 16.03 -17.59
C GLN A 156 -4.81 17.39 -17.43
N ASP A 157 -4.06 18.48 -17.62
CA ASP A 157 -4.55 19.85 -17.43
C ASP A 157 -5.25 20.11 -16.08
N GLY A 158 -4.82 19.39 -15.03
CA GLY A 158 -5.37 19.51 -13.68
C GLY A 158 -6.65 18.73 -13.42
N GLN A 159 -7.11 17.93 -14.39
CA GLN A 159 -8.27 17.05 -14.24
C GLN A 159 -7.85 15.59 -14.38
N ILE A 160 -8.43 14.71 -13.57
CA ILE A 160 -8.20 13.26 -13.68
C ILE A 160 -8.96 12.73 -14.90
N GLN A 161 -8.27 12.07 -15.82
CA GLN A 161 -8.86 11.51 -17.03
C GLN A 161 -8.49 10.05 -17.19
N ARG A 162 -9.35 9.27 -17.86
CA ARG A 162 -9.07 7.87 -18.23
C ARG A 162 -7.97 7.85 -19.29
N THR A 163 -7.06 6.89 -19.20
CA THR A 163 -5.98 6.72 -20.18
C THR A 163 -6.36 5.82 -21.36
N GLY A 164 -7.53 5.17 -21.30
CA GLY A 164 -7.95 4.12 -22.25
C GLY A 164 -7.30 2.75 -21.99
N LYS A 165 -6.39 2.64 -21.03
CA LYS A 165 -5.79 1.37 -20.60
C LYS A 165 -6.75 0.63 -19.68
N LYS A 166 -6.69 -0.71 -19.71
CA LYS A 166 -7.55 -1.59 -18.91
C LYS A 166 -6.73 -2.28 -17.82
N PRO A 167 -7.35 -2.60 -16.68
CA PRO A 167 -6.68 -3.37 -15.66
C PRO A 167 -6.44 -4.80 -16.12
N SER A 168 -5.37 -5.43 -15.63
CA SER A 168 -5.11 -6.86 -15.82
C SER A 168 -5.81 -7.71 -14.76
N HIS A 169 -5.91 -7.19 -13.53
CA HIS A 169 -6.70 -7.79 -12.46
C HIS A 169 -8.19 -7.57 -12.73
N THR A 170 -8.98 -8.64 -12.56
CA THR A 170 -10.44 -8.57 -12.59
C THR A 170 -10.95 -7.69 -11.46
N LEU A 171 -11.70 -6.66 -11.82
CA LEU A 171 -12.37 -5.78 -10.87
C LEU A 171 -13.88 -6.03 -10.90
N ASN A 172 -14.52 -5.99 -9.74
CA ASN A 172 -15.98 -6.06 -9.63
C ASN A 172 -16.59 -4.71 -10.02
N LEU A 173 -16.56 -4.42 -11.32
CA LEU A 173 -17.07 -3.19 -11.93
C LEU A 173 -18.02 -3.56 -13.08
N PRO A 174 -18.98 -2.69 -13.44
CA PRO A 174 -19.83 -2.89 -14.61
C PRO A 174 -19.02 -3.13 -15.89
N GLU A 175 -19.55 -3.92 -16.83
CA GLU A 175 -18.84 -4.26 -18.09
C GLU A 175 -18.54 -3.02 -18.96
N ASP A 176 -19.43 -2.04 -18.93
CA ASP A 176 -19.31 -0.77 -19.64
C ASP A 176 -18.44 0.26 -18.88
N PHE A 177 -17.99 -0.07 -17.66
CA PHE A 177 -17.23 0.87 -16.84
C PHE A 177 -15.98 1.39 -17.56
N TRP A 178 -15.32 0.56 -18.38
CA TRP A 178 -14.11 0.94 -19.12
C TRP A 178 -14.37 1.47 -20.54
N SER A 179 -15.63 1.47 -20.97
CA SER A 179 -16.05 1.93 -22.29
C SER A 179 -16.38 3.42 -22.22
N ALA A 180 -15.39 4.28 -22.44
CA ALA A 180 -15.56 5.71 -22.69
C ALA A 180 -14.78 6.12 -23.94
#